data_AF-A0A2M7QM80-F1
#
_entry.id   AF-A0A2M7QM80-F1
#
_cell.length_a   1.000
_cell.length_b   1.000
_cell.length_c   1.000
_cell.angle_alpha   90.00
_cell.angle_beta   90.00
_cell.angle_gamma   90.00
#
_symmetry.space_group_name_H-M   'P 1'
#
loop_
_entity.id
_entity.type
_entity.pdbx_description
1 polymer ?
#
loop_
_entity_poly.entity_id
_entity_poly.type
_entity_poly.pdbx_seq_one_letter_code
_entity_poly.pdbx_strand_id
1 'polypeptide(L)' 'MRRPLAGKDGAENRRARVERALGHAALLVDRQGDAFLPIFMRLEAELATMTQMIDAVGRARARAAQSAMR' A
#
# COMPACT_ATOMS: atom_id res chain seq x y z
N MET A 1 25.98 -12.83 -12.33
CA MET A 1 24.81 -13.42 -11.63
C MET A 1 23.59 -12.53 -11.88
N ARG A 2 22.64 -12.97 -12.72
CA ARG A 2 21.37 -12.24 -12.96
C ARG A 2 20.39 -12.66 -11.87
N ARG A 3 20.02 -11.72 -10.97
CA ARG A 3 19.11 -11.96 -9.85
C ARG A 3 17.66 -11.89 -10.39
N PRO A 4 16.87 -12.96 -10.30
CA PRO A 4 15.52 -12.95 -10.84
C PRO A 4 14.49 -12.60 -9.75
N LEU A 5 13.33 -12.08 -10.20
CA LEU A 5 12.02 -12.07 -9.51
C LEU A 5 11.71 -10.95 -8.50
N ALA A 6 11.74 -9.67 -8.89
CA ALA A 6 11.10 -8.59 -8.12
C ALA A 6 9.63 -8.38 -8.54
N GLY A 7 8.79 -9.41 -8.42
CA GLY A 7 7.37 -9.34 -8.83
C GLY A 7 6.39 -9.17 -7.65
N LYS A 8 6.71 -9.76 -6.48
CA LYS A 8 5.88 -9.71 -5.27
C LYS A 8 6.57 -8.95 -4.14
N ASP A 9 7.89 -9.11 -4.00
CA ASP A 9 8.68 -8.38 -3.00
C ASP A 9 8.66 -6.87 -3.21
N GLY A 10 8.58 -6.40 -4.47
CA GLY A 10 8.56 -4.97 -4.78
C GLY A 10 7.31 -4.25 -4.25
N ALA A 11 6.15 -4.90 -4.29
CA ALA A 11 4.87 -4.35 -3.87
C ALA A 11 4.72 -4.39 -2.34
N GLU A 12 5.08 -5.50 -1.70
CA GLU A 12 5.09 -5.61 -0.23
C GLU A 12 6.12 -4.65 0.38
N ASN A 13 7.31 -4.56 -0.21
CA ASN A 13 8.30 -3.55 0.19
C ASN A 13 7.82 -2.12 -0.06
N ARG A 14 6.99 -1.87 -1.09
CA ARG A 14 6.45 -0.54 -1.35
C ARG A 14 5.44 -0.14 -0.27
N ARG A 15 4.49 -1.02 0.06
CA ARG A 15 3.53 -0.77 1.14
C ARG A 15 4.24 -0.50 2.47
N ALA A 16 5.19 -1.36 2.86
CA ALA A 16 5.96 -1.19 4.09
C ALA A 16 6.81 0.10 4.12
N ARG A 17 7.21 0.64 2.96
CA ARG A 17 7.85 1.96 2.88
C ARG A 17 6.86 3.10 3.07
N VAL A 18 5.67 3.00 2.47
CA VAL A 18 4.60 4.01 2.63
C VAL A 18 4.11 4.06 4.08
N GLU A 19 3.91 2.90 4.73
CA GLU A 19 3.52 2.83 6.15
C GLU A 19 4.57 3.47 7.07
N ARG A 20 5.86 3.22 6.82
CA ARG A 20 6.95 3.89 7.56
C ARG A 20 6.97 5.40 7.32
N ALA A 21 6.85 5.83 6.06
CA ALA A 21 6.81 7.25 5.71
C ALA A 21 5.60 7.96 6.35
N LEU A 22 4.45 7.29 6.40
CA LEU A 22 3.24 7.81 7.05
C LEU A 22 3.45 8.01 8.54
N GLY A 23 4.10 7.05 9.23
CA GLY A 23 4.48 7.20 10.63
C GLY A 23 5.40 8.40 10.88
N HIS A 24 6.39 8.62 10.03
CA HIS A 24 7.24 9.81 10.11
C HIS A 24 6.46 11.10 9.82
N ALA A 25 5.58 11.11 8.82
CA ALA A 25 4.75 12.27 8.51
C ALA A 25 3.79 12.61 9.67
N ALA A 26 3.22 11.61 10.35
CA ALA A 26 2.38 11.82 11.54
C ALA A 26 3.16 12.53 12.66
N LEU A 27 4.40 12.09 12.93
CA LEU A 27 5.27 12.75 13.91
C LEU A 27 5.60 14.19 13.51
N LEU A 28 5.74 14.47 12.22
CA LEU A 28 5.97 15.83 11.73
C LEU A 28 4.72 16.71 11.88
N VAL A 29 3.53 16.19 11.60
CA VAL A 29 2.25 16.89 11.83
C VAL A 29 2.07 17.20 13.32
N ASP A 30 2.33 16.23 14.20
CA ASP A 30 2.23 16.43 15.65
C ASP A 30 3.20 17.52 16.16
N ARG A 31 4.43 17.55 15.63
CA ARG A 31 5.49 18.46 16.11
C ARG A 31 5.49 19.84 15.45
N GLN A 32 5.11 19.92 14.17
CA GLN A 32 5.26 21.13 13.34
C GLN A 32 3.91 21.61 12.77
N GLY A 33 2.81 20.92 13.07
CA GLY A 33 1.45 21.33 12.73
C GLY A 33 1.09 21.13 11.26
N ASP A 34 0.08 21.88 10.83
CA ASP A 34 -0.63 21.70 9.56
C ASP A 34 0.25 21.82 8.31
N ALA A 35 1.47 22.37 8.41
CA ALA A 35 2.42 22.44 7.31
C ALA A 35 2.75 21.06 6.72
N PHE A 36 2.71 19.99 7.53
CA PHE A 36 2.98 18.61 7.11
C PHE A 36 1.71 17.79 6.85
N LEU A 37 0.53 18.37 7.09
CA LEU A 37 -0.74 17.67 6.87
C LEU A 37 -0.92 17.26 5.39
N PRO A 38 -0.56 18.08 4.38
CA PRO A 38 -0.71 17.68 2.98
C PRO A 38 0.10 16.43 2.61
N ILE A 39 1.32 16.27 3.13
CA ILE A 39 2.14 15.09 2.85
C ILE A 39 1.60 13.86 3.57
N PHE A 40 1.12 14.01 4.81
CA PHE A 40 0.46 12.95 5.56
C PHE A 40 -0.78 12.43 4.82
N MET A 41 -1.69 13.33 4.42
CA MET A 41 -2.92 12.94 3.70
C MET A 41 -2.63 12.24 2.37
N ARG A 42 -1.59 12.68 1.65
CA ARG A 42 -1.17 12.02 0.40
C ARG A 42 -0.71 10.58 0.65
N LEU A 43 0.10 10.35 1.68
CA LEU A 43 0.58 9.02 2.05
C LEU A 43 -0.57 8.13 2.53
N GLU A 44 -1.53 8.68 3.27
CA GLU A 44 -2.75 7.97 3.67
C GLU A 44 -3.57 7.52 2.46
N ALA A 45 -3.81 8.41 1.50
CA ALA A 45 -4.56 8.08 0.29
C ALA A 45 -3.84 7.01 -0.56
N GLU A 46 -2.51 7.07 -0.66
CA GLU A 46 -1.72 6.05 -1.35
C GLU A 46 -1.85 4.69 -0.66
N LEU A 47 -1.77 4.65 0.67
CA LEU A 47 -1.93 3.40 1.44
C LEU A 47 -3.34 2.82 1.34
N ALA A 48 -4.36 3.66 1.38
CA ALA A 48 -5.76 3.26 1.19
C ALA A 48 -5.96 2.65 -0.21
N THR A 49 -5.40 3.28 -1.25
CA THR A 49 -5.46 2.77 -2.62
C THR A 49 -4.80 1.39 -2.73
N MET A 50 -3.62 1.21 -2.14
CA MET A 50 -2.92 -0.08 -2.13
C MET A 50 -3.75 -1.17 -1.44
N THR A 51 -4.38 -0.84 -0.31
CA THR A 51 -5.22 -1.77 0.44
C THR A 51 -6.45 -2.19 -0.37
N GLN A 52 -7.15 -1.22 -0.96
CA GLN A 52 -8.32 -1.50 -1.82
C GLN A 52 -7.96 -2.38 -3.02
N MET A 53 -6.80 -2.16 -3.65
CA MET A 53 -6.32 -2.99 -4.75
C MET A 53 -6.06 -4.43 -4.33
N ILE A 54 -5.43 -4.64 -3.16
CA ILE A 54 -5.17 -6.00 -2.63
C ILE A 54 -6.49 -6.75 -2.42
N ASP A 55 -7.47 -6.10 -1.78
CA ASP A 55 -8.78 -6.70 -1.54
C ASP A 55 -9.52 -6.99 -2.84
N ALA A 56 -9.47 -6.08 -3.82
CA ALA A 56 -10.10 -6.25 -5.12
C ALA A 56 -9.52 -7.47 -5.88
N VAL A 57 -8.20 -7.62 -5.86
CA VAL A 57 -7.51 -8.77 -6.47
C VAL A 57 -7.89 -10.07 -5.75
N GLY A 58 -7.98 -10.05 -4.41
CA GLY A 58 -8.43 -11.18 -3.61
C GLY A 58 -9.85 -11.62 -3.98
N ARG A 59 -10.79 -10.66 -4.06
CA ARG A 59 -12.18 -10.92 -4.49
C ARG A 59 -12.26 -11.46 -5.91
N ALA A 60 -11.50 -10.88 -6.84
CA ALA A 60 -11.46 -11.34 -8.23
C ALA A 60 -10.97 -12.80 -8.33
N ARG A 61 -9.94 -13.16 -7.57
CA ARG A 61 -9.43 -14.55 -7.50
C ARG A 61 -10.45 -15.50 -6.90
N ALA A 62 -11.09 -15.12 -5.80
CA ALA A 62 -12.14 -15.94 -5.18
C ALA A 62 -13.31 -16.19 -6.15
N ARG A 63 -13.71 -15.15 -6.91
CA ARG A 63 -14.76 -15.27 -7.91
C ARG A 63 -14.36 -16.19 -9.07
N ALA A 64 -13.13 -16.05 -9.57
CA ALA A 64 -12.60 -16.92 -10.63
C ALA A 64 -12.56 -18.40 -10.19
N ALA A 65 -12.14 -18.68 -8.96
CA ALA A 65 -12.12 -20.04 -8.42
C ALA A 65 -13.52 -20.67 -8.33
N GLN A 66 -14.53 -19.89 -7.91
CA GLN A 66 -15.93 -20.34 -7.88
C GLN A 66 -16.50 -20.61 -9.27
N SER A 67 -16.12 -19.82 -10.27
CA SER A 67 -16.57 -19.99 -11.66
C SER A 67 -15.93 -21.20 -12.34
N ALA A 68 -14.70 -21.59 -11.97
CA ALA A 68 -14.01 -22.74 -12.54
C ALA A 68 -14.46 -24.09 -11.96
N MET A 69 -15.16 -24.07 -10.83
CA MET A 69 -15.65 -25.25 -10.11
C MET A 69 -17.06 -25.69 -10.56
N ARG A 70 -17.62 -24.99 -11.55
CA ARG A 70 -18.97 -25.15 -12.07
C ARG A 70 -18.90 -25.63 -13.52
#